data_AF-A0A7J8CAL8-F1
#
_entry.id   AF-A0A7J8CAL8-F1
#
_cell.length_a   1.000
_cell.length_b   1.000
_cell.length_c   1.000
_cell.angle_alpha   90.00
_cell.angle_beta   90.00
_cell.angle_gamma   90.00
#
_symmetry.space_group_name_H-M   'P 1'
#
loop_
_entity.id
_entity.type
_entity.pdbx_description
1 polymer ?
#
loop_
_entity_poly.entity_id
_entity_poly.type
_entity_poly.pdbx_seq_one_letter_code
_entity_poly.pdbx_strand_id
1 'polypeptide(L)'
;MSRSNRPPLSLSRMIRKMKLPGREGKTAVVVGTITDDVRVQEVPKLKVCALRVSSRARSRILKAGGKILTFDQLALDSPKGCGTVLLSGPRKGREVYRHFGKAPGTPHSHTKPYVRSKGRKFERARGRRASRGYKN
;
A
#
# COMPACT_ATOMS: atom_id res chain seq x y z
N MET A 1 10.98 7.53 -10.56
CA MET A 1 9.51 7.22 -10.50
C MET A 1 8.74 8.37 -9.86
N SER A 2 7.57 8.72 -10.40
CA SER A 2 6.67 9.73 -9.83
C SER A 2 6.11 9.32 -8.45
N ARG A 3 5.52 10.27 -7.73
CA ARG A 3 4.92 10.01 -6.41
C ARG A 3 3.76 9.01 -6.46
N SER A 4 2.95 9.05 -7.53
CA SER A 4 1.86 8.10 -7.75
C SER A 4 2.35 6.66 -7.96
N ASN A 5 3.52 6.50 -8.60
CA ASN A 5 4.11 5.20 -8.89
C ASN A 5 5.00 4.64 -7.76
N ARG A 6 5.24 5.44 -6.71
CA ARG A 6 5.91 5.03 -5.46
C ARG A 6 4.94 5.16 -4.27
N PRO A 7 3.88 4.33 -4.21
CA PRO A 7 2.91 4.39 -3.13
C PRO A 7 3.57 4.11 -1.76
N PRO A 8 3.05 4.68 -0.67
CA PRO A 8 3.55 4.37 0.66
C PRO A 8 3.37 2.89 1.00
N LEU A 9 4.31 2.34 1.77
CA LEU A 9 4.23 0.99 2.31
C LEU A 9 3.81 1.06 3.78
N SER A 10 2.80 0.29 4.18
CA SER A 10 2.39 0.17 5.58
C SER A 10 3.30 -0.78 6.34
N LEU A 11 3.51 -0.50 7.63
CA LEU A 11 4.31 -1.32 8.52
C LEU A 11 3.78 -2.77 8.59
N SER A 12 2.46 -2.94 8.66
CA SER A 12 1.78 -4.25 8.64
C SER A 12 2.11 -5.09 7.40
N ARG A 13 2.09 -4.47 6.22
CA ARG A 13 2.36 -5.14 4.95
C ARG A 13 3.82 -5.53 4.84
N MET A 14 4.71 -4.67 5.34
CA MET A 14 6.14 -4.95 5.42
C MET A 14 6.40 -6.17 6.32
N ILE A 15 5.85 -6.20 7.54
CA ILE A 15 5.97 -7.35 8.46
C ILE A 15 5.55 -8.65 7.77
N ARG A 16 4.36 -8.68 7.16
CA ARG A 16 3.86 -9.87 6.47
C ARG A 16 4.77 -10.35 5.35
N LYS A 17 5.46 -9.43 4.66
CA LYS A 17 6.39 -9.76 3.56
C LYS A 17 7.78 -10.15 4.03
N MET A 18 8.19 -9.72 5.22
CA MET A 18 9.43 -10.13 5.87
C MET A 18 9.29 -11.45 6.64
N LYS A 19 8.07 -11.81 7.09
CA LYS A 19 7.76 -13.11 7.73
C LYS A 19 7.71 -14.29 6.75
N LEU A 20 7.83 -14.05 5.44
CA LEU A 20 7.88 -15.16 4.46
C LEU A 20 9.19 -15.94 4.64
N PRO A 21 9.18 -17.27 4.46
CA PRO A 21 10.34 -18.11 4.70
C PRO A 21 11.53 -17.71 3.81
N GLY A 22 12.75 -17.78 4.36
CA GLY A 22 13.99 -17.47 3.64
C GLY A 22 14.27 -15.96 3.52
N ARG A 23 13.63 -15.14 4.36
CA ARG A 23 13.81 -13.68 4.43
C ARG A 23 14.22 -13.20 5.81
N GLU A 24 14.52 -14.13 6.72
CA GLU A 24 15.04 -13.84 8.04
C GLU A 24 16.36 -13.06 7.92
N GLY A 25 16.56 -12.06 8.77
CA GLY A 25 17.79 -11.25 8.81
C GLY A 25 18.03 -10.32 7.61
N LYS A 26 17.22 -10.38 6.55
CA LYS A 26 17.39 -9.53 5.36
C LYS A 26 16.92 -8.09 5.61
N THR A 27 17.51 -7.15 4.87
CA THR A 27 17.12 -5.72 4.93
C THR A 27 15.91 -5.46 4.04
N ALA A 28 14.83 -4.94 4.60
CA ALA A 28 13.66 -4.51 3.83
C ALA A 28 13.96 -3.16 3.14
N VAL A 29 13.95 -3.13 1.81
CA VAL A 29 14.28 -1.92 1.03
C VAL A 29 13.03 -1.38 0.36
N VAL A 30 12.72 -0.10 0.59
CA VAL A 30 11.55 0.57 0.05
C VAL A 30 11.95 1.91 -0.57
N VAL A 31 11.86 2.01 -1.89
CA VAL A 31 12.04 3.31 -2.58
C VAL A 31 10.74 4.11 -2.47
N GLY A 32 10.48 4.65 -1.27
CA GLY A 32 9.21 5.33 -0.96
C GLY A 32 9.11 5.74 0.51
N THR A 33 7.87 5.93 0.97
CA THR A 33 7.58 6.28 2.36
C THR A 33 7.06 5.06 3.13
N ILE A 34 7.62 4.81 4.32
CA ILE A 34 7.08 3.85 5.29
C ILE A 34 6.12 4.57 6.23
N THR A 35 4.90 4.04 6.32
CA THR A 35 3.80 4.58 7.12
C THR A 35 3.44 3.64 8.26
N ASP A 36 3.03 4.22 9.40
CA ASP A 36 2.57 3.44 10.55
C ASP A 36 1.25 2.72 10.22
N ASP A 37 1.01 1.61 10.92
CA ASP A 37 -0.27 0.92 10.90
C ASP A 37 -0.70 0.63 12.34
N VAL A 38 -1.67 1.40 12.82
CA VAL A 38 -2.17 1.34 14.20
C VAL A 38 -2.87 0.02 14.53
N ARG A 39 -3.26 -0.75 13.52
CA ARG A 39 -3.98 -2.02 13.69
C ARG A 39 -3.07 -3.18 14.08
N VAL A 40 -1.77 -3.04 13.86
CA VAL A 40 -0.77 -4.01 14.29
C VAL A 40 -0.27 -3.57 15.65
N GLN A 41 -0.26 -4.45 16.64
CA GLN A 41 0.29 -4.16 17.97
C GLN A 41 1.79 -4.47 18.00
N GLU A 42 2.15 -5.70 17.62
CA GLU A 42 3.52 -6.22 17.70
C GLU A 42 4.34 -5.88 16.46
N VAL A 43 5.50 -5.28 16.67
CA VAL A 43 6.47 -4.99 15.61
C VAL A 43 7.72 -5.83 15.88
N PRO A 44 8.09 -6.77 14.98
CA PRO A 44 9.33 -7.52 15.14
C PRO A 44 10.53 -6.62 14.90
N LYS A 45 11.71 -7.08 15.31
CA LYS A 45 12.98 -6.43 14.98
C LYS A 45 13.20 -6.46 13.46
N LEU A 46 13.26 -5.28 12.84
CA LEU A 46 13.41 -5.12 11.40
C LEU A 46 14.61 -4.23 11.06
N LYS A 47 15.40 -4.64 10.05
CA LYS A 47 16.37 -3.76 9.37
C LYS A 47 15.67 -3.20 8.12
N VAL A 48 15.43 -1.89 8.08
CA VAL A 48 14.66 -1.24 7.02
C VAL A 48 15.47 -0.13 6.36
N CYS A 49 15.32 0.05 5.05
CA CYS A 49 15.85 1.18 4.30
C CYS A 49 14.72 1.86 3.53
N ALA A 50 14.58 3.18 3.66
CA ALA A 50 13.57 3.94 2.94
C ALA A 50 13.96 5.39 2.70
N LEU A 51 13.29 6.05 1.73
CA LEU A 51 13.47 7.49 1.49
C LEU A 51 12.88 8.32 2.63
N ARG A 52 11.72 7.91 3.15
CA ARG A 52 11.05 8.57 4.27
C ARG A 52 10.41 7.54 5.18
N VAL A 53 10.41 7.81 6.48
CA VAL A 53 9.67 7.04 7.48
C VAL A 53 8.86 8.03 8.30
N SER A 54 7.55 7.79 8.44
CA SER A 54 6.70 8.62 9.32
C SER A 54 7.19 8.56 10.77
N SER A 55 7.01 9.64 11.53
CA SER A 55 7.51 9.76 12.91
C SER A 55 7.05 8.60 13.81
N ARG A 56 5.77 8.26 13.74
CA ARG A 56 5.19 7.15 14.52
C ARG A 56 5.76 5.79 14.11
N ALA A 57 5.90 5.52 12.80
CA ALA A 57 6.52 4.29 12.32
C ALA A 57 8.00 4.19 12.76
N ARG A 58 8.73 5.31 12.69
CA ARG A 58 10.13 5.39 13.12
C ARG A 58 10.26 5.03 14.59
N SER A 59 9.47 5.66 15.46
CA SER A 59 9.46 5.37 16.91
C SER A 59 9.18 3.90 17.19
N ARG A 60 8.20 3.29 16.51
CA ARG A 60 7.86 1.87 16.73
C ARG A 60 8.94 0.90 16.28
N ILE A 61 9.58 1.17 15.13
CA ILE A 61 10.66 0.31 14.62
C ILE A 61 11.88 0.38 15.55
N LEU A 62 12.25 1.58 16.02
CA LEU A 62 13.36 1.75 16.95
C LEU A 62 13.05 1.13 18.33
N LYS A 63 11.83 1.30 18.83
CA LYS A 63 11.38 0.68 20.09
C LYS A 63 11.43 -0.85 20.05
N ALA A 64 11.17 -1.45 18.89
CA ALA A 64 11.32 -2.89 18.66
C ALA A 64 12.78 -3.34 18.48
N GLY A 65 13.77 -2.45 18.66
CA GLY A 65 15.19 -2.74 18.45
C GLY A 65 15.59 -2.88 16.98
N GLY A 66 14.74 -2.42 16.06
CA GLY A 66 15.03 -2.38 14.63
C GLY A 66 16.00 -1.25 14.23
N LYS A 67 16.55 -1.33 13.02
CA LYS A 67 17.46 -0.34 12.45
C LYS A 67 16.83 0.29 11.22
N ILE A 68 16.89 1.62 11.12
CA ILE A 68 16.42 2.38 9.95
C ILE A 68 17.64 2.96 9.25
N LEU A 69 17.80 2.63 7.98
CA LEU A 69 18.88 3.09 7.11
C LEU A 69 18.35 4.07 6.07
N THR A 70 19.22 4.97 5.65
CA THR A 70 19.09 5.75 4.42
C THR A 70 19.73 5.00 3.25
N PHE A 71 19.49 5.45 2.02
CA PHE A 71 20.00 4.76 0.82
C PHE A 71 21.52 4.88 0.65
N ASP A 72 22.12 5.97 1.10
CA ASP A 72 23.57 6.16 1.19
C ASP A 72 24.20 5.14 2.17
N GLN A 73 23.63 4.98 3.36
CA GLN A 73 24.06 3.95 4.32
C GLN A 73 23.87 2.53 3.78
N LEU A 74 22.77 2.28 3.06
CA LEU A 74 22.55 0.98 2.40
C LEU A 74 23.58 0.72 1.30
N ALA A 75 23.99 1.75 0.55
CA ALA A 75 25.01 1.60 -0.49
C ALA A 75 26.37 1.21 0.09
N LEU A 76 26.70 1.71 1.30
CA LEU A 76 27.89 1.29 2.03
C LEU A 76 27.77 -0.13 2.63
N ASP A 77 26.61 -0.45 3.22
CA ASP A 77 26.35 -1.76 3.86
C ASP A 77 26.23 -2.91 2.85
N SER A 78 25.66 -2.66 1.68
CA SER A 78 25.37 -3.67 0.66
C SER A 78 25.40 -3.05 -0.75
N PRO A 79 26.59 -2.73 -1.29
CA PRO A 79 26.74 -2.04 -2.57
C PRO A 79 26.16 -2.83 -3.75
N LYS A 80 26.21 -4.17 -3.69
CA LYS A 80 25.59 -5.07 -4.68
C LYS A 80 24.13 -5.44 -4.35
N GLY A 81 23.57 -4.93 -3.25
CA GLY A 81 22.21 -5.27 -2.80
C GLY A 81 22.06 -6.68 -2.21
N CYS A 82 23.15 -7.35 -1.85
CA CYS A 82 23.13 -8.67 -1.21
C CYS A 82 22.30 -8.65 0.09
N GLY A 83 21.51 -9.69 0.34
CA GLY A 83 20.73 -9.79 1.58
C GLY A 83 19.60 -8.76 1.72
N THR A 84 19.14 -8.15 0.62
CA THR A 84 18.02 -7.20 0.63
C THR A 84 16.73 -7.81 0.09
N VAL A 85 15.59 -7.26 0.52
CA VAL A 85 14.26 -7.57 0.00
C VAL A 85 13.63 -6.29 -0.49
N LEU A 86 13.54 -6.11 -1.81
CA LEU A 86 12.91 -4.95 -2.42
C LEU A 86 11.38 -5.06 -2.32
N LEU A 87 10.74 -4.05 -1.73
CA LEU A 87 9.29 -4.00 -1.52
C LEU A 87 8.68 -2.74 -2.12
N SER A 88 7.42 -2.86 -2.55
CA SER A 88 6.59 -1.74 -3.02
C SER A 88 5.23 -1.77 -2.33
N GLY A 89 4.70 -0.57 -2.06
CA GLY A 89 3.29 -0.41 -1.69
C GLY A 89 2.34 -0.82 -2.81
N PRO A 90 1.03 -0.97 -2.52
CA PRO A 90 0.02 -1.33 -3.51
C PRO A 90 -0.20 -0.20 -4.52
N ARG A 91 0.26 -0.38 -5.76
CA ARG A 91 0.12 0.63 -6.83
C ARG A 91 -1.34 0.92 -7.18
N LYS A 92 -2.17 -0.13 -7.29
CA LYS A 92 -3.62 -0.02 -7.61
C LYS A 92 -4.51 0.26 -6.38
N GLY A 93 -3.94 0.66 -5.23
CA GLY A 93 -4.70 0.92 -4.01
C GLY A 93 -5.44 2.27 -3.98
N ARG A 94 -5.23 3.14 -4.99
CA ARG A 94 -5.83 4.48 -5.06
C ARG A 94 -7.28 4.41 -5.58
N GLU A 95 -8.10 5.35 -5.12
CA GLU A 95 -9.49 5.49 -5.55
C GLU A 95 -9.65 5.68 -7.06
N VAL A 96 -8.73 6.39 -7.70
CA VAL A 96 -8.72 6.61 -9.15
C VAL A 96 -8.84 5.29 -9.93
N TYR A 97 -8.17 4.23 -9.48
CA TYR A 97 -8.23 2.92 -10.15
C TYR A 97 -9.59 2.22 -10.00
N ARG A 98 -10.45 2.63 -9.05
CA ARG A 98 -11.82 2.09 -8.90
C ARG A 98 -12.77 2.62 -9.98
N HIS A 99 -12.42 3.74 -10.60
CA HIS A 99 -13.17 4.35 -11.69
C HIS A 99 -12.70 3.90 -13.07
N PHE A 100 -11.60 3.15 -13.14
CA PHE A 100 -11.11 2.57 -14.38
C PHE A 100 -11.77 1.22 -14.67
N GLY A 101 -11.65 0.76 -15.90
CA GLY A 101 -12.21 -0.51 -16.37
C GLY A 101 -13.43 -0.31 -17.26
N LYS A 102 -14.23 -1.38 -17.40
CA LYS A 102 -15.43 -1.40 -18.22
C LYS A 102 -16.44 -0.35 -17.74
N ALA A 103 -17.13 0.33 -18.66
CA ALA A 103 -18.01 1.45 -18.30
C ALA A 103 -19.03 1.09 -17.19
N PRO A 104 -19.28 2.00 -16.23
CA PRO A 104 -20.35 1.81 -15.24
C PRO A 104 -21.69 1.64 -15.95
N GLY A 105 -22.37 0.51 -15.71
CA GLY A 105 -23.66 0.22 -16.32
C GLY A 105 -23.61 -0.76 -17.49
N THR A 106 -22.46 -1.28 -17.89
CA THR A 106 -22.42 -2.49 -18.74
C THR A 106 -22.63 -3.76 -17.88
N PRO A 107 -23.16 -4.85 -18.45
CA PRO A 107 -23.36 -6.10 -17.73
C PRO A 107 -22.08 -6.59 -17.04
N HIS A 108 -22.24 -7.01 -15.77
CA HIS A 108 -21.17 -7.52 -14.90
C HIS A 108 -20.03 -6.53 -14.60
N SER A 109 -20.21 -5.23 -14.86
CA SER A 109 -19.23 -4.21 -14.47
C SER A 109 -19.45 -3.73 -13.03
N HIS A 110 -18.36 -3.70 -12.26
CA HIS A 110 -18.31 -3.16 -10.91
C HIS A 110 -17.55 -1.83 -10.81
N THR A 111 -17.25 -1.19 -11.94
CA THR A 111 -16.57 0.11 -11.96
C THR A 111 -17.39 1.17 -11.24
N LYS A 112 -16.74 1.89 -10.33
CA LYS A 112 -17.37 2.94 -9.53
C LYS A 112 -17.73 4.12 -10.45
N PRO A 113 -18.99 4.58 -10.50
CA PRO A 113 -19.35 5.79 -11.24
C PRO A 113 -18.83 7.05 -10.53
N TYR A 114 -18.64 8.12 -11.30
CA TYR A 114 -18.37 9.45 -10.76
C TYR A 114 -19.69 10.13 -10.40
N VAL A 115 -19.99 10.20 -9.11
CA VAL A 115 -21.20 10.83 -8.59
C VAL A 115 -20.83 11.92 -7.58
N ARG A 116 -21.52 13.07 -7.61
CA ARG A 116 -21.23 14.21 -6.73
C ARG A 116 -21.43 13.89 -5.25
N SER A 117 -22.43 13.07 -4.92
CA SER A 117 -22.75 12.66 -3.56
C SER A 117 -23.28 11.23 -3.53
N LYS A 118 -23.10 10.53 -2.41
CA LYS A 118 -23.56 9.15 -2.26
C LYS A 118 -24.81 9.13 -1.38
N GLY A 119 -25.94 8.65 -1.93
CA GLY A 119 -27.19 8.57 -1.17
C GLY A 119 -28.30 7.85 -1.95
N ARG A 120 -29.49 7.75 -1.35
CA ARG A 120 -30.66 7.07 -1.95
C ARG A 120 -31.07 7.68 -3.30
N LYS A 121 -30.96 9.01 -3.41
CA LYS A 121 -31.39 9.80 -4.57
C LYS A 121 -30.32 9.96 -5.67
N PHE A 122 -29.12 9.41 -5.48
CA PHE A 122 -28.00 9.58 -6.42
C PHE A 122 -27.68 8.26 -7.13
N GLU A 123 -28.01 8.17 -8.42
CA GLU A 123 -27.69 7.04 -9.31
C GLU A 123 -28.03 5.63 -8.77
N ARG A 124 -29.21 5.48 -8.14
CA ARG A 124 -29.73 4.18 -7.64
C ARG A 124 -31.04 3.72 -8.29
N ALA A 125 -31.53 4.43 -9.29
CA ALA A 125 -32.83 4.22 -9.94
C ALA A 125 -32.69 3.32 -11.19
N ARG A 126 -33.08 3.82 -12.36
CA ARG A 126 -33.03 3.08 -13.63
C ARG A 126 -31.63 2.56 -13.93
N GLY A 127 -31.53 1.30 -14.38
CA GLY A 127 -30.26 0.64 -14.71
C GLY A 127 -29.51 0.03 -13.52
N ARG A 128 -30.01 0.20 -12.27
CA ARG A 128 -29.40 -0.38 -11.06
C ARG A 128 -30.30 -1.37 -10.33
N ARG A 129 -31.59 -1.43 -10.67
CA ARG A 129 -32.59 -2.32 -10.04
C ARG A 129 -33.62 -2.78 -11.06
N ALA A 130 -34.03 -4.04 -10.97
CA ALA A 130 -34.97 -4.64 -11.91
C ALA A 130 -36.34 -3.93 -11.91
N SER A 131 -36.78 -3.44 -10.74
CA SER A 131 -38.07 -2.75 -10.58
C SER A 131 -38.18 -1.37 -11.24
N ARG A 132 -37.11 -0.83 -11.84
CA ARG A 132 -37.11 0.46 -12.53
C ARG A 132 -36.45 0.32 -13.90
N GLY A 133 -37.18 -0.22 -14.87
CA GLY A 133 -36.73 -0.38 -16.26
C GLY A 133 -35.87 -1.63 -16.47
N TYR A 134 -34.65 -1.66 -15.94
CA TYR A 134 -33.73 -2.80 -16.07
C TYR A 134 -32.60 -2.74 -15.03
N LYS A 135 -31.89 -3.87 -14.87
CA LYS A 135 -30.65 -3.96 -14.09
C LYS A 135 -29.58 -4.65 -14.93
N ASN A 136 -28.45 -3.95 -15.09
CA ASN A 136 -27.24 -4.50 -15.69
C ASN A 136 -26.29 -5.05 -14.63
#